data_AF-A0A7C6XA71-F1
#
_entry.id   AF-A0A7C6XA71-F1
#
_cell.length_a   1.000
_cell.length_b   1.000
_cell.length_c   1.000
_cell.angle_alpha   90.00
_cell.angle_beta   90.00
_cell.angle_gamma   90.00
#
_symmetry.space_group_name_H-M   'P 1'
#
loop_
_entity.id
_entity.type
_entity.pdbx_description
1 polymer ?
#
loop_
_entity_poly.entity_id
_entity_poly.type
_entity_poly.pdbx_seq_one_letter_code
_entity_poly.pdbx_strand_id
1 'polypeptide(L)'
;DLLVREDSADPKEILKAEKEASPPPEVKEKTRDVHSLLDARLIGTLLDTYILMEEGESLILIDQHAAHERVLYEELLEKRKEGERGSPPAQTLLVPVRIAVSESENARLEEDVDYFQKLGFDFEPFGGNSIALRTVPMTAGSQAALDPARAFRSALDSLMAARETGREVDQDEVLHQMACKAAVKAHDRLSPDEILILIRRLTDLTNPYHCPHGRPVALRLSREEIEKRFGRLV
;
A
#
# COMPACT_ATOMS: atom_id res chain seq x y z
N ASP A 1 -60.77 3.65 -18.15
CA ASP A 1 -60.44 3.61 -16.72
C ASP A 1 -59.36 2.59 -16.41
N LEU A 2 -58.14 3.07 -16.20
CA LEU A 2 -57.14 2.55 -15.25
C LEU A 2 -55.86 3.37 -15.43
N LEU A 3 -55.86 4.53 -14.76
CA LEU A 3 -54.69 5.37 -14.53
C LEU A 3 -53.72 4.62 -13.62
N VAL A 4 -52.50 4.43 -14.10
CA VAL A 4 -51.33 3.98 -13.34
C VAL A 4 -51.04 5.04 -12.28
N ARG A 5 -51.11 4.67 -11.00
CA ARG A 5 -50.59 5.49 -9.90
C ARG A 5 -49.12 5.11 -9.71
N GLU A 6 -48.24 6.04 -10.04
CA GLU A 6 -46.83 6.00 -9.66
C GLU A 6 -46.73 6.44 -8.20
N ASP A 7 -46.42 5.52 -7.29
CA ASP A 7 -45.98 5.86 -5.93
C ASP A 7 -44.54 6.38 -6.02
N SER A 8 -44.40 7.69 -6.21
CA SER A 8 -43.13 8.39 -6.03
C SER A 8 -42.89 8.55 -4.53
N ALA A 9 -41.95 7.80 -3.97
CA ALA A 9 -41.45 8.03 -2.63
C ALA A 9 -40.98 9.50 -2.50
N ASP A 10 -41.40 10.18 -1.43
CA ASP A 10 -41.10 11.60 -1.18
C ASP A 10 -39.58 11.77 -1.04
N PRO A 11 -38.92 12.65 -1.84
CA PRO A 11 -37.49 12.92 -1.73
C PRO A 11 -37.03 13.30 -0.32
N LYS A 12 -37.94 13.79 0.53
CA LYS A 12 -37.68 14.11 1.94
C LYS A 12 -37.57 12.89 2.85
N GLU A 13 -38.16 11.75 2.50
CA GLU A 13 -37.99 10.49 3.26
C GLU A 13 -36.64 9.83 2.97
N ILE A 14 -36.16 9.92 1.72
CA ILE A 14 -34.83 9.41 1.32
C ILE A 14 -33.72 10.21 2.03
N LEU A 15 -33.87 11.54 2.12
CA LEU A 15 -32.94 12.42 2.82
C LEU A 15 -32.97 12.30 4.36
N LYS A 16 -34.00 11.65 4.93
CA LYS A 16 -34.05 11.34 6.37
C LYS A 16 -33.31 10.05 6.71
N ALA A 17 -33.36 9.04 5.83
CA ALA A 17 -32.68 7.76 6.02
C ALA A 17 -31.14 7.89 5.99
N GLU A 18 -30.59 8.85 5.24
CA GLU A 18 -29.14 9.10 5.20
C GLU A 18 -28.61 9.86 6.44
N LYS A 19 -29.48 10.46 7.25
CA LYS A 19 -29.09 11.19 8.47
C LYS A 19 -29.15 10.36 9.76
N GLU A 20 -29.64 9.13 9.69
CA GLU A 20 -29.69 8.19 10.83
C GLU A 20 -28.67 7.05 10.74
N ALA A 21 -27.76 7.08 9.77
CA ALA A 21 -26.59 6.21 9.79
C ALA A 21 -25.66 6.67 10.92
N SER A 22 -25.83 6.07 12.09
CA SER A 22 -24.86 6.16 13.18
C SER A 22 -23.46 5.85 12.62
N PRO A 23 -22.42 6.61 13.03
CA PRO A 23 -21.06 6.29 12.64
C PRO A 23 -20.75 4.83 13.00
N PRO A 24 -19.94 4.13 12.20
CA PRO A 24 -19.48 2.79 12.56
C PRO A 24 -18.95 2.83 13.99
N PRO A 25 -19.25 1.82 14.83
CA PRO A 25 -18.81 1.83 16.21
C PRO A 25 -17.29 1.99 16.23
N GLU A 26 -16.80 3.01 16.95
CA GLU A 26 -15.39 3.18 17.25
C GLU A 26 -14.89 1.90 17.91
N VAL A 27 -14.17 1.08 17.14
CA VAL A 27 -13.50 -0.11 17.63
C VAL A 27 -12.42 0.38 18.60
N LYS A 28 -12.72 0.29 19.90
CA LYS A 28 -11.83 0.69 21.00
C LYS A 28 -10.40 0.22 20.74
N GLU A 29 -9.44 1.13 20.86
CA GLU A 29 -7.99 1.00 20.57
C GLU A 29 -7.26 -0.22 21.17
N LYS A 30 -7.89 -1.02 22.03
CA LYS A 30 -7.27 -2.18 22.70
C LYS A 30 -7.04 -3.40 21.80
N THR A 31 -7.46 -3.38 20.54
CA THR A 31 -7.59 -4.57 19.69
C THR A 31 -6.59 -4.67 18.54
N ARG A 32 -5.53 -3.84 18.50
CA ARG A 32 -4.66 -3.74 17.33
C ARG A 32 -3.19 -4.00 17.61
N ASP A 33 -2.79 -4.74 18.64
CA ASP A 33 -1.37 -5.04 18.81
C ASP A 33 -0.86 -5.88 17.63
N VAL A 34 -0.23 -5.22 16.66
CA VAL A 34 0.37 -5.82 15.47
C VAL A 34 1.75 -6.37 15.81
N HIS A 35 2.39 -5.89 16.88
CA HIS A 35 3.72 -6.33 17.27
C HIS A 35 3.72 -7.75 17.84
N SER A 36 2.59 -8.21 18.39
CA SER A 36 2.42 -9.58 18.90
C SER A 36 2.13 -10.63 17.81
N LEU A 37 1.96 -10.23 16.54
CA LEU A 37 1.60 -11.16 15.46
C LEU A 37 2.61 -12.28 15.23
N LEU A 38 3.88 -12.11 15.64
CA LEU A 38 4.88 -13.17 15.55
C LEU A 38 4.59 -14.35 16.49
N ASP A 39 3.83 -14.13 17.56
CA ASP A 39 3.39 -15.19 18.48
C ASP A 39 2.08 -15.86 18.02
N ALA A 40 1.42 -15.30 16.99
CA ALA A 40 0.16 -15.79 16.47
C ALA A 40 0.37 -16.96 15.50
N ARG A 41 -0.57 -17.91 15.52
CA ARG A 41 -0.55 -19.10 14.64
C ARG A 41 -1.16 -18.75 13.30
N LEU A 42 -0.42 -18.94 12.21
CA LEU A 42 -0.96 -18.85 10.85
C LEU A 42 -2.04 -19.92 10.64
N ILE A 43 -3.26 -19.50 10.28
CA ILE A 43 -4.36 -20.39 9.89
C ILE A 43 -4.29 -20.67 8.38
N GLY A 44 -4.07 -19.62 7.59
CA GLY A 44 -4.00 -19.68 6.13
C GLY A 44 -4.33 -18.35 5.46
N THR A 45 -4.67 -18.41 4.18
CA THR A 45 -5.11 -17.25 3.40
C THR A 45 -6.58 -17.40 2.97
N LEU A 46 -7.27 -16.27 2.85
CA LEU A 46 -8.66 -16.18 2.42
C LEU A 46 -8.75 -15.26 1.20
N LEU A 47 -9.44 -15.74 0.16
CA LEU A 47 -9.66 -15.01 -1.11
C LEU A 47 -8.35 -14.52 -1.78
N ASP A 48 -7.23 -15.21 -1.52
CA ASP A 48 -5.90 -14.81 -1.97
C ASP A 48 -5.56 -13.33 -1.63
N THR A 49 -6.19 -12.78 -0.58
CA THR A 49 -6.14 -11.35 -0.22
C THR A 49 -5.90 -11.14 1.28
N TYR A 50 -6.51 -11.98 2.13
CA TYR A 50 -6.45 -11.83 3.58
C TYR A 50 -5.62 -12.94 4.22
N ILE A 51 -4.71 -12.58 5.09
CA ILE A 51 -3.98 -13.52 5.95
C ILE A 51 -4.79 -13.71 7.24
N LEU A 52 -5.03 -14.96 7.61
CA LEU A 52 -5.77 -15.34 8.81
C LEU A 52 -4.79 -15.86 9.87
N MET A 53 -4.80 -15.25 11.05
CA MET A 53 -3.98 -15.68 12.19
C MET A 53 -4.84 -15.88 13.44
N GLU A 54 -4.46 -16.83 14.28
CA GLU A 54 -5.06 -17.07 15.59
C GLU A 54 -4.11 -16.61 16.68
N GLU A 55 -4.58 -15.75 17.58
CA GLU A 55 -3.82 -15.27 18.73
C GLU A 55 -4.68 -15.34 19.99
N GLY A 56 -4.30 -16.22 20.92
CA GLY A 56 -5.11 -16.50 22.11
C GLY A 56 -6.53 -16.94 21.71
N GLU A 57 -7.55 -16.22 22.20
CA GLU A 57 -8.95 -16.44 21.84
C GLU A 57 -9.46 -15.45 20.77
N SER A 58 -8.59 -14.97 19.88
CA SER A 58 -8.95 -14.02 18.82
C SER A 58 -8.53 -14.47 17.44
N LEU A 59 -9.37 -14.18 16.44
CA LEU A 59 -9.04 -14.24 15.02
C LEU A 59 -8.50 -12.88 14.58
N ILE A 60 -7.37 -12.88 13.88
CA ILE A 60 -6.79 -11.69 13.26
C ILE A 60 -6.88 -11.85 11.74
N LEU A 61 -7.50 -10.87 11.09
CA LEU A 61 -7.55 -10.74 9.63
C LEU A 61 -6.61 -9.61 9.22
N ILE A 62 -5.63 -9.93 8.39
CA ILE A 62 -4.65 -8.97 7.89
C ILE A 62 -4.88 -8.80 6.39
N ASP A 63 -5.04 -7.56 5.94
CA ASP A 63 -5.08 -7.23 4.52
C ASP A 63 -3.63 -7.27 3.99
N GLN A 64 -3.34 -8.26 3.14
CA GLN A 64 -2.00 -8.48 2.58
C GLN A 64 -1.49 -7.25 1.83
N HIS A 65 -2.38 -6.58 1.09
CA HIS A 65 -2.02 -5.42 0.29
C HIS A 65 -1.74 -4.22 1.19
N ALA A 66 -2.61 -3.93 2.15
CA ALA A 66 -2.41 -2.86 3.12
C ALA A 66 -1.13 -3.06 3.95
N ALA A 67 -0.84 -4.30 4.36
CA ALA A 67 0.39 -4.66 5.06
C ALA A 67 1.63 -4.40 4.19
N HIS A 68 1.61 -4.86 2.93
CA HIS A 68 2.72 -4.69 2.02
C HIS A 68 2.96 -3.22 1.65
N GLU A 69 1.91 -2.44 1.40
CA GLU A 69 2.00 -0.99 1.18
C GLU A 69 2.65 -0.28 2.38
N ARG A 70 2.23 -0.62 3.61
CA ARG A 70 2.79 -0.02 4.82
C ARG A 70 4.27 -0.35 4.98
N VAL A 71 4.65 -1.62 4.86
CA VAL A 71 6.05 -2.05 4.93
C VAL A 71 6.90 -1.32 3.89
N LEU A 72 6.44 -1.29 2.64
CA LEU A 72 7.17 -0.67 1.55
C LEU A 72 7.31 0.85 1.73
N TYR A 73 6.24 1.52 2.16
CA TYR A 73 6.27 2.95 2.42
C TYR A 73 7.27 3.33 3.52
N GLU A 74 7.26 2.62 4.66
CA GLU A 74 8.20 2.89 5.74
C GLU A 74 9.65 2.64 5.30
N GLU A 75 9.92 1.56 4.55
CA GLU A 75 11.26 1.31 4.01
C GLU A 75 11.72 2.42 3.06
N LEU A 76 10.88 2.83 2.11
CA LEU A 76 11.19 3.93 1.20
C LEU A 76 11.44 5.24 1.97
N LEU A 77 10.65 5.51 3.02
CA LEU A 77 10.80 6.66 3.88
C LEU A 77 12.13 6.63 4.65
N GLU A 78 12.53 5.47 5.16
CA GLU A 78 13.85 5.28 5.79
C GLU A 78 14.99 5.51 4.79
N LYS A 79 14.91 4.95 3.58
CA LYS A 79 15.95 5.14 2.55
C LYS A 79 16.09 6.58 2.12
N ARG A 80 14.99 7.34 2.04
CA ARG A 80 15.05 8.78 1.81
C ARG A 80 15.80 9.49 2.94
N LYS A 81 15.47 9.21 4.20
CA LYS A 81 16.13 9.81 5.37
C LYS A 81 17.63 9.47 5.42
N GLU A 82 18.00 8.26 4.99
CA GLU A 82 19.41 7.87 4.84
C GLU A 82 20.08 8.64 3.68
N GLY A 83 19.39 8.83 2.55
CA GLY A 83 19.84 9.63 1.42
C GLY A 83 20.02 11.12 1.72
N GLU A 84 19.24 11.70 2.64
CA GLU A 84 19.50 13.07 3.10
C GLU A 84 20.87 13.23 3.78
N ARG A 85 21.47 12.13 4.24
CA ARG A 85 22.79 12.08 4.88
C ARG A 85 23.92 11.65 3.94
N GLY A 86 23.64 11.38 2.66
CA GLY A 86 24.61 10.84 1.71
C GLY A 86 23.98 10.43 0.37
N SER A 87 24.39 9.29 -0.19
CA SER A 87 23.67 8.69 -1.32
C SER A 87 22.65 7.69 -0.77
N PRO A 88 21.38 7.70 -1.23
CA PRO A 88 20.39 6.75 -0.76
C PRO A 88 20.86 5.32 -1.09
N PRO A 89 20.69 4.34 -0.18
CA PRO A 89 21.01 2.97 -0.50
C PRO A 89 20.15 2.50 -1.68
N ALA A 90 20.81 1.93 -2.67
CA ALA A 90 20.20 1.57 -3.94
C ALA A 90 20.69 0.19 -4.39
N GLN A 91 19.84 -0.52 -5.12
CA GLN A 91 20.10 -1.85 -5.66
C GLN A 91 20.23 -1.77 -7.18
N THR A 92 21.39 -2.17 -7.68
CA THR A 92 21.59 -2.38 -9.12
C THR A 92 20.88 -3.66 -9.57
N LEU A 93 20.10 -3.55 -10.64
CA LEU A 93 19.37 -4.66 -11.25
C LEU A 93 20.33 -5.53 -12.06
N LEU A 94 20.21 -6.85 -11.91
CA LEU A 94 20.98 -7.81 -12.73
C LEU A 94 20.69 -7.65 -14.22
N VAL A 95 19.44 -7.34 -14.56
CA VAL A 95 18.97 -7.06 -15.91
C VAL A 95 18.28 -5.70 -15.89
N PRO A 96 18.76 -4.71 -16.66
CA PRO A 96 18.08 -3.42 -16.77
C PRO A 96 16.64 -3.57 -17.25
N VAL A 97 15.74 -2.80 -16.66
CA VAL A 97 14.32 -2.81 -17.02
C VAL A 97 14.06 -1.71 -18.03
N ARG A 98 13.60 -2.07 -19.23
CA ARG A 98 13.21 -1.10 -20.25
C ARG A 98 11.88 -0.45 -19.89
N ILE A 99 11.86 0.87 -19.82
CA ILE A 99 10.66 1.67 -19.57
C ILE A 99 10.37 2.53 -20.79
N ALA A 100 9.16 2.38 -21.34
CA ALA A 100 8.68 3.27 -22.39
C ALA A 100 8.24 4.60 -21.79
N VAL A 101 8.70 5.68 -22.41
CA VAL A 101 8.38 7.06 -22.04
C VAL A 101 7.79 7.77 -23.25
N SER A 102 7.12 8.89 -23.05
CA SER A 102 6.76 9.80 -24.13
C SER A 102 7.96 10.67 -24.52
N GLU A 103 7.87 11.35 -25.67
CA GLU A 103 8.91 12.32 -26.08
C GLU A 103 9.03 13.47 -25.08
N SER A 104 7.90 13.94 -24.53
CA SER A 104 7.88 14.98 -23.51
C SER A 104 8.44 14.53 -22.16
N GLU A 105 8.22 13.28 -21.77
CA GLU A 105 8.84 12.67 -20.58
C GLU A 105 10.35 12.54 -20.78
N ASN A 106 10.78 12.03 -21.94
CA ASN A 106 12.20 11.81 -22.23
C ASN A 106 13.02 13.11 -22.19
N ALA A 107 12.48 14.20 -22.76
CA ALA A 107 13.12 15.51 -22.73
C ALA A 107 13.31 16.07 -21.31
N ARG A 108 12.45 15.69 -20.36
CA ARG A 108 12.49 16.15 -18.97
C ARG A 108 13.38 15.28 -18.09
N LEU A 109 13.43 13.98 -18.37
CA LEU A 109 14.23 13.03 -17.60
C LEU A 109 15.72 13.40 -17.54
N GLU A 110 16.26 14.06 -18.58
CA GLU A 110 17.63 14.58 -18.58
C GLU A 110 17.85 15.70 -17.55
N GLU A 111 16.83 16.54 -17.30
CA GLU A 111 16.88 17.62 -16.31
C GLU A 111 16.67 17.10 -14.88
N ASP A 112 15.95 15.99 -14.74
CA ASP A 112 15.48 15.44 -13.46
C ASP A 112 16.34 14.27 -12.93
N VAL A 113 17.51 14.01 -13.52
CA VAL A 113 18.40 12.90 -13.11
C VAL A 113 18.72 12.96 -11.62
N ASP A 114 19.08 14.14 -11.09
CA ASP A 114 19.41 14.32 -9.66
C ASP A 114 18.21 14.01 -8.74
N TYR A 115 16.99 14.34 -9.19
CA TYR A 115 15.77 14.03 -8.46
C TYR A 115 15.57 12.51 -8.34
N PHE A 116 15.68 11.79 -9.45
CA PHE A 116 15.55 10.33 -9.45
C PHE A 116 16.69 9.63 -8.70
N GLN A 117 17.92 10.16 -8.78
CA GLN A 117 19.06 9.65 -8.01
C GLN A 117 18.84 9.79 -6.50
N LYS A 118 18.24 10.89 -6.05
CA LYS A 118 17.84 11.08 -4.63
C LYS A 118 16.74 10.13 -4.19
N LEU A 119 15.92 9.63 -5.11
CA LEU A 119 14.96 8.55 -4.88
C LEU A 119 15.58 7.15 -4.99
N GLY A 120 16.88 7.03 -5.29
CA GLY A 120 17.59 5.76 -5.45
C GLY A 120 17.45 5.13 -6.84
N PHE A 121 16.93 5.87 -7.82
CA PHE A 121 16.84 5.41 -9.20
C PHE A 121 18.05 5.86 -10.03
N ASP A 122 18.51 4.97 -10.91
CA ASP A 122 19.49 5.31 -11.94
C ASP A 122 19.05 4.69 -13.27
N PHE A 123 19.17 5.46 -14.34
CA PHE A 123 18.71 5.08 -15.67
C PHE A 123 19.52 5.76 -16.75
N GLU A 124 19.50 5.17 -17.94
CA GLU A 124 20.14 5.74 -19.12
C GLU A 124 19.19 5.72 -20.33
N PRO A 125 19.39 6.61 -21.31
CA PRO A 125 18.66 6.56 -22.57
C PRO A 125 18.86 5.20 -23.26
N PHE A 126 17.77 4.60 -23.74
CA PHE A 126 17.78 3.30 -24.42
C PHE A 126 17.06 3.36 -25.77
N GLY A 127 17.44 4.33 -26.60
CA GLY A 127 16.99 4.47 -27.98
C GLY A 127 15.48 4.75 -28.17
N GLY A 128 15.13 5.64 -29.10
CA GLY A 128 13.74 6.08 -29.28
C GLY A 128 13.17 6.67 -27.98
N ASN A 129 11.90 6.42 -27.68
CA ASN A 129 11.25 6.88 -26.46
C ASN A 129 11.28 5.81 -25.36
N SER A 130 12.49 5.34 -25.01
CA SER A 130 12.67 4.44 -23.87
C SER A 130 13.95 4.70 -23.11
N ILE A 131 13.92 4.39 -21.81
CA ILE A 131 15.08 4.36 -20.92
C ILE A 131 15.36 2.92 -20.47
N ALA A 132 16.59 2.67 -20.05
CA ALA A 132 16.98 1.46 -19.34
C ALA A 132 17.19 1.82 -17.85
N LEU A 133 16.26 1.37 -17.01
CA LEU A 133 16.36 1.49 -15.56
C LEU A 133 17.39 0.48 -15.04
N ARG A 134 18.45 0.96 -14.40
CA ARG A 134 19.59 0.15 -13.92
C ARG A 134 19.58 -0.03 -12.41
N THR A 135 19.11 0.96 -11.68
CA THR A 135 19.15 0.97 -10.21
C THR A 135 17.79 1.41 -9.66
N VAL A 136 17.39 0.82 -8.53
CA VAL A 136 16.18 1.16 -7.77
C VAL A 136 16.51 1.38 -6.28
N PRO A 137 15.69 2.11 -5.52
CA PRO A 137 15.86 2.20 -4.07
C PRO A 137 15.89 0.82 -3.42
N MET A 138 16.80 0.63 -2.46
CA MET A 138 16.98 -0.64 -1.76
C MET A 138 15.82 -0.89 -0.79
N THR A 139 15.10 -2.00 -0.99
CA THR A 139 14.03 -2.45 -0.09
C THR A 139 14.49 -3.75 0.61
N ALA A 140 13.97 -4.05 1.79
CA ALA A 140 14.39 -5.24 2.52
C ALA A 140 13.73 -6.50 1.93
N GLY A 141 14.53 -7.48 1.50
CA GLY A 141 14.05 -8.80 1.05
C GLY A 141 14.31 -9.08 -0.44
N SER A 142 14.61 -10.33 -0.77
CA SER A 142 15.31 -10.70 -2.01
C SER A 142 14.45 -11.17 -3.21
N GLN A 143 13.12 -11.06 -3.19
CA GLN A 143 12.33 -11.59 -4.32
C GLN A 143 11.05 -10.82 -4.71
N ALA A 144 10.47 -9.94 -3.88
CA ALA A 144 9.12 -9.43 -4.17
C ALA A 144 8.74 -8.08 -3.50
N ALA A 145 9.67 -7.20 -3.15
CA ALA A 145 9.27 -5.99 -2.40
C ALA A 145 8.82 -4.81 -3.28
N LEU A 146 9.42 -4.63 -4.47
CA LEU A 146 9.20 -3.45 -5.31
C LEU A 146 9.22 -3.85 -6.80
N ASP A 147 8.14 -3.62 -7.54
CA ASP A 147 8.18 -3.67 -9.01
C ASP A 147 8.95 -2.44 -9.54
N PRO A 148 10.14 -2.62 -10.16
CA PRO A 148 10.99 -1.51 -10.59
C PRO A 148 10.31 -0.55 -11.57
N ALA A 149 9.60 -1.11 -12.55
CA ALA A 149 8.98 -0.32 -13.61
C ALA A 149 7.83 0.51 -13.06
N ARG A 150 6.99 -0.10 -12.20
CA ARG A 150 5.86 0.60 -11.57
C ARG A 150 6.32 1.66 -10.58
N ALA A 151 7.34 1.37 -9.79
CA ALA A 151 7.91 2.33 -8.85
C ALA A 151 8.44 3.57 -9.59
N PHE A 152 9.26 3.36 -10.61
CA PHE A 152 9.81 4.45 -11.41
C PHE A 152 8.70 5.24 -12.12
N ARG A 153 7.75 4.55 -12.77
CA ARG A 153 6.63 5.19 -13.46
C ARG A 153 5.79 6.02 -12.50
N SER A 154 5.56 5.51 -11.29
CA SER A 154 4.85 6.24 -10.25
C SER A 154 5.54 7.56 -9.88
N ALA A 155 6.86 7.51 -9.67
CA ALA A 155 7.64 8.71 -9.36
C ALA A 155 7.61 9.72 -10.52
N LEU A 156 7.75 9.25 -11.76
CA LEU A 156 7.65 10.08 -12.95
C LEU A 156 6.26 10.73 -13.08
N ASP A 157 5.18 9.97 -12.92
CA ASP A 157 3.82 10.50 -12.99
C ASP A 157 3.60 11.62 -11.96
N SER A 158 4.04 11.41 -10.71
CA SER A 158 3.91 12.39 -9.64
C SER A 158 4.69 13.67 -9.92
N LEU A 159 5.92 13.54 -10.44
CA LEU A 159 6.75 14.69 -10.82
C LEU A 159 6.12 15.49 -11.97
N MET A 160 5.59 14.81 -12.97
CA MET A 160 4.93 15.44 -14.12
C MET A 160 3.65 16.18 -13.69
N ALA A 161 2.83 15.57 -12.84
CA ALA A 161 1.61 16.19 -12.31
C ALA A 161 1.90 17.44 -11.46
N ALA A 162 2.95 17.41 -10.62
CA ALA A 162 3.37 18.58 -9.86
C ALA A 162 3.78 19.75 -10.77
N ARG A 163 4.55 19.46 -11.82
CA ARG A 163 4.96 20.47 -12.81
C ARG A 163 3.77 21.05 -13.59
N GLU A 164 2.82 20.22 -14.02
CA GLU A 164 1.61 20.68 -14.71
C GLU A 164 0.76 21.63 -13.86
N THR A 165 0.74 21.40 -12.54
CA THR A 165 0.01 22.25 -11.59
C THR A 165 0.83 23.43 -11.05
N GLY A 166 2.11 23.52 -11.41
CA GLY A 166 3.05 24.53 -10.89
C GLY A 166 3.30 24.43 -9.38
N ARG A 167 3.05 23.27 -8.78
CA ARG A 167 3.22 23.03 -7.34
C ARG A 167 4.58 22.43 -7.05
N GLU A 168 5.06 22.63 -5.83
CA GLU A 168 6.19 21.86 -5.33
C GLU A 168 5.83 20.37 -5.23
N VAL A 169 6.82 19.53 -5.50
CA VAL A 169 6.67 18.08 -5.42
C VAL A 169 6.67 17.66 -3.96
N ASP A 170 5.52 17.20 -3.47
CA ASP A 170 5.41 16.57 -2.16
C ASP A 170 6.09 15.20 -2.18
N GLN A 171 7.24 15.09 -1.50
CA GLN A 171 8.03 13.86 -1.47
C GLN A 171 7.34 12.73 -0.71
N ASP A 172 6.55 13.04 0.33
CA ASP A 172 5.83 12.01 1.08
C ASP A 172 4.73 11.40 0.19
N GLU A 173 4.04 12.23 -0.60
CA GLU A 173 3.06 11.77 -1.59
C GLU A 173 3.71 10.94 -2.71
N VAL A 174 4.90 11.31 -3.17
CA VAL A 174 5.64 10.51 -4.17
C VAL A 174 5.94 9.11 -3.63
N LEU A 175 6.49 9.02 -2.42
CA LEU A 175 6.81 7.73 -1.79
C LEU A 175 5.56 6.90 -1.54
N HIS A 176 4.45 7.55 -1.17
CA HIS A 176 3.15 6.91 -0.98
C HIS A 176 2.64 6.29 -2.28
N GLN A 177 2.63 7.06 -3.38
CA GLN A 177 2.23 6.56 -4.71
C GLN A 177 3.15 5.45 -5.19
N MET A 178 4.46 5.57 -4.96
CA MET A 178 5.43 4.52 -5.25
C MET A 178 5.11 3.24 -4.50
N ALA A 179 4.87 3.31 -3.19
CA ALA A 179 4.53 2.15 -2.38
C ALA A 179 3.22 1.50 -2.83
N CYS A 180 2.19 2.30 -3.13
CA CYS A 180 0.90 1.83 -3.64
C CYS A 180 1.02 1.09 -4.98
N LYS A 181 1.68 1.70 -5.97
CA LYS A 181 1.78 1.14 -7.33
C LYS A 181 2.81 0.01 -7.41
N ALA A 182 3.85 0.03 -6.58
CA ALA A 182 4.92 -0.95 -6.61
C ALA A 182 4.72 -2.13 -5.64
N ALA A 183 3.83 -2.00 -4.66
CA ALA A 183 3.39 -3.13 -3.86
C ALA A 183 2.87 -4.23 -4.80
N VAL A 184 3.39 -5.43 -4.61
CA VAL A 184 3.03 -6.61 -5.40
C VAL A 184 1.51 -6.76 -5.41
N LYS A 185 0.98 -7.11 -6.60
CA LYS A 185 -0.45 -7.19 -6.89
C LYS A 185 -1.14 -7.98 -5.77
N ALA A 186 -2.24 -7.44 -5.27
CA ALA A 186 -3.06 -7.96 -4.19
C ALA A 186 -3.61 -9.40 -4.39
N HIS A 187 -3.17 -10.15 -5.41
CA HIS A 187 -3.68 -11.47 -5.80
C HIS A 187 -2.56 -12.49 -6.08
N ASP A 188 -1.29 -12.15 -5.86
CA ASP A 188 -0.24 -13.17 -5.88
C ASP A 188 -0.32 -13.96 -4.56
N ARG A 189 -0.45 -15.29 -4.71
CA ARG A 189 -0.49 -16.21 -3.58
C ARG A 189 0.86 -16.20 -2.87
N LEU A 190 0.90 -15.62 -1.68
CA LEU A 190 2.06 -15.74 -0.81
C LEU A 190 2.16 -17.17 -0.27
N SER A 191 3.36 -17.73 -0.36
CA SER A 191 3.74 -18.91 0.40
C SER A 191 3.74 -18.60 1.91
N PRO A 192 3.63 -19.62 2.77
CA PRO A 192 3.72 -19.42 4.22
C PRO A 192 4.99 -18.69 4.67
N ASP A 193 6.13 -18.93 4.00
CA ASP A 193 7.39 -18.27 4.31
C ASP A 193 7.35 -16.77 3.95
N GLU A 194 6.78 -16.42 2.80
CA GLU A 194 6.58 -15.01 2.40
C GLU A 194 5.61 -14.29 3.34
N ILE A 195 4.57 -14.97 3.81
CA ILE A 195 3.66 -14.43 4.83
C ILE A 195 4.44 -14.13 6.11
N LEU A 196 5.23 -15.08 6.63
CA LEU A 196 6.01 -14.85 7.85
C LEU A 196 7.02 -13.72 7.70
N ILE A 197 7.67 -13.58 6.54
CA ILE A 197 8.58 -12.46 6.25
C ILE A 197 7.81 -11.14 6.25
N LEU A 198 6.63 -11.08 5.63
CA LEU A 198 5.77 -9.89 5.62
C LEU A 198 5.34 -9.52 7.05
N ILE A 199 4.86 -10.49 7.83
CA ILE A 199 4.45 -10.25 9.22
C ILE A 199 5.61 -9.74 10.05
N ARG A 200 6.80 -10.34 9.94
CA ARG A 200 7.99 -9.89 10.65
C ARG A 200 8.38 -8.46 10.30
N ARG A 201 8.41 -8.14 9.00
CA ARG A 201 8.68 -6.76 8.55
C ARG A 201 7.64 -5.80 9.09
N LEU A 202 6.36 -6.19 9.08
CA LEU A 202 5.26 -5.38 9.60
C LEU A 202 5.40 -5.14 11.12
N THR A 203 5.75 -6.17 11.90
CA THR A 203 5.90 -6.05 13.36
C THR A 203 7.10 -5.20 13.77
N ASP A 204 8.11 -5.09 12.92
CA ASP A 204 9.31 -4.28 13.16
C ASP A 204 9.07 -2.77 12.90
N LEU A 205 7.97 -2.38 12.24
CA LEU A 205 7.67 -0.99 11.95
C LEU A 205 7.22 -0.21 13.19
N THR A 206 7.54 1.08 13.26
CA THR A 206 7.06 1.95 14.35
C THR A 206 5.54 2.18 14.32
N ASN A 207 4.92 2.24 13.12
CA ASN A 207 3.48 2.46 12.96
C ASN A 207 2.86 1.47 11.94
N PRO A 208 2.54 0.25 12.35
CA PRO A 208 2.06 -0.80 11.44
C PRO A 208 0.54 -0.84 11.25
N TYR A 209 -0.22 0.08 11.88
CA TYR A 209 -1.66 -0.12 12.08
C TYR A 209 -2.55 0.25 10.89
N HIS A 210 -2.10 1.17 10.05
CA HIS A 210 -2.87 1.65 8.90
C HIS A 210 -1.99 1.63 7.65
N CYS A 211 -2.52 1.40 6.46
CA CYS A 211 -1.77 1.64 5.24
C CYS A 211 -1.52 3.15 5.05
N PRO A 212 -0.68 3.56 4.07
CA PRO A 212 -0.44 4.97 3.79
C PRO A 212 -1.71 5.76 3.44
N HIS A 213 -2.78 5.10 2.99
CA HIS A 213 -4.11 5.70 2.72
C HIS A 213 -5.05 5.73 3.93
N GLY A 214 -4.61 5.29 5.11
CA GLY A 214 -5.40 5.28 6.35
C GLY A 214 -6.31 4.07 6.55
N ARG A 215 -6.32 3.07 5.65
CA ARG A 215 -7.06 1.82 5.87
C ARG A 215 -6.38 0.98 6.95
N PRO A 216 -7.10 0.31 7.85
CA PRO A 216 -6.47 -0.56 8.84
C PRO A 216 -5.74 -1.74 8.16
N VAL A 217 -4.55 -2.08 8.64
CA VAL A 217 -3.77 -3.23 8.13
C VAL A 217 -4.31 -4.55 8.70
N ALA A 218 -4.74 -4.54 9.96
CA ALA A 218 -5.25 -5.71 10.64
C ALA A 218 -6.57 -5.40 11.38
N LEU A 219 -7.45 -6.39 11.41
CA LEU A 219 -8.67 -6.42 12.22
C LEU A 219 -8.58 -7.61 13.18
N ARG A 220 -8.95 -7.39 14.44
CA ARG A 220 -9.04 -8.45 15.46
C ARG A 220 -10.50 -8.68 15.81
N LEU A 221 -10.90 -9.94 15.86
CA LEU A 221 -12.21 -10.41 16.28
C LEU A 221 -12.04 -11.35 17.46
N SER A 222 -12.51 -10.96 18.63
CA SER A 222 -12.46 -11.81 19.80
C SER A 222 -13.45 -12.97 19.69
N ARG A 223 -13.20 -14.04 20.46
CA ARG A 223 -14.15 -15.14 20.62
C ARG A 223 -15.53 -14.65 21.01
N GLU A 224 -15.64 -13.72 21.96
CA GLU A 224 -16.94 -13.15 22.38
C GLU A 224 -17.68 -12.48 21.21
N GLU A 225 -16.95 -11.72 20.38
CA GLU A 225 -17.54 -11.07 19.20
C GLU A 225 -18.01 -12.09 18.16
N ILE A 226 -17.23 -13.15 17.95
CA ILE A 226 -17.60 -14.26 17.05
C ILE A 226 -18.84 -14.97 17.60
N GLU A 227 -18.82 -15.37 18.87
CA GLU A 227 -19.91 -16.08 19.54
C GLU A 227 -21.21 -15.27 19.52
N LYS A 228 -21.13 -13.96 19.79
CA LYS A 228 -22.26 -13.04 19.69
C LYS A 228 -22.85 -12.97 18.28
N ARG A 229 -22.02 -13.00 17.22
CA ARG A 229 -22.50 -13.03 15.82
C ARG A 229 -23.22 -14.33 15.47
N PHE A 230 -22.95 -15.42 16.19
CA PHE A 230 -23.71 -16.67 16.10
C PHE A 230 -24.93 -16.72 17.04
N GLY A 231 -25.25 -15.62 17.74
CA GLY A 231 -26.37 -15.57 18.68
C GLY A 231 -26.14 -16.37 19.97
N ARG A 232 -24.89 -16.72 20.28
CA ARG A 232 -24.55 -17.33 21.58
C ARG A 232 -24.58 -16.24 22.65
N LEU A 233 -25.25 -16.52 23.76
CA LEU A 233 -25.26 -15.64 24.94
C LEU A 233 -23.94 -15.88 25.69
N VAL A 234 -23.12 -14.82 25.77
CA VAL A 234 -21.88 -14.77 26.55
C VAL A 234 -22.14 -13.92 27.80
#